data_AF-A0A4R2RB73-F1
#
_entry.id   AF-A0A4R2RB73-F1
#
_cell.length_a   1.000
_cell.length_b   1.000
_cell.length_c   1.000
_cell.angle_alpha   90.00
_cell.angle_beta   90.00
_cell.angle_gamma   90.00
#
_symmetry.space_group_name_H-M   'P 1'
#
loop_
_entity.id
_entity.type
_entity.pdbx_description
1 polymer ?
#
loop_
_entity_poly.entity_id
_entity_poly.type
_entity_poly.pdbx_seq_one_letter_code
_entity_poly.pdbx_strand_id
1 'polypeptide(L)'
;MRSGIYHQLALGKNMEQYLYQVVPSEMPASFGLEALKAQSVAARTYAMSDYFSNRYAQRGFHVDDSTLSQVYNNSAESTLHTQAVNETAGMIMEQNGTLVDARYYSTSGGYGAAKHEVWSDAGNIFPGSPIAYLSARSFTYDPADSSKIYNMNTQDEAALNAFYKDLTLNGYDSASYYFRWKVGFSKLELENTINQNLAGRYAADPAFILTKDAAGNFVQKAIPASGIGQLKNLYVAKRGQGGNMMELVVEGTTGTYKIVKEYNIRFTIRPSKTYT
;
A
#
# COMPACT_ATOMS: atom_id res chain seq x y z
N MET A 1 2.46 24.52 34.14
CA MET A 1 3.69 23.80 33.76
C MET A 1 3.48 22.32 34.01
N ARG A 2 3.27 21.51 32.96
CA ARG A 2 3.37 20.05 33.04
C ARG A 2 4.61 19.67 32.24
N SER A 3 5.67 19.26 32.95
CA SER A 3 6.88 18.70 32.36
C SER A 3 6.50 17.47 31.53
N GLY A 4 6.87 17.39 30.27
CA GLY A 4 8.26 17.10 29.90
C GLY A 4 8.47 15.59 29.91
N ILE A 5 7.70 14.85 29.11
CA ILE A 5 7.97 13.43 28.89
C ILE A 5 8.92 13.34 27.70
N TYR A 6 10.21 13.24 28.00
CA TYR A 6 11.24 12.91 27.03
C TYR A 6 11.05 11.44 26.63
N HIS A 7 10.34 11.20 25.51
CA HIS A 7 10.11 9.87 25.00
C HIS A 7 11.29 9.48 24.12
N GLN A 8 12.09 8.54 24.62
CA GLN A 8 13.24 7.98 23.93
C GLN A 8 12.72 6.90 22.96
N LEU A 9 12.78 7.17 21.66
CA LEU A 9 12.52 6.16 20.64
C LEU A 9 13.75 5.27 20.46
N ALA A 10 13.60 4.16 19.73
CA ALA A 10 14.71 3.27 19.39
C ALA A 10 15.96 4.09 19.01
N LEU A 11 17.12 3.74 19.59
CA LEU A 11 18.43 4.43 19.47
C LEU A 11 18.71 5.62 20.40
N GLY A 12 17.89 5.87 21.43
CA GLY A 12 18.26 6.84 22.46
C GLY A 12 17.97 8.31 22.12
N LYS A 13 17.32 8.57 20.97
CA LYS A 13 17.03 9.90 20.42
C LYS A 13 15.61 10.38 20.80
N ASN A 14 15.42 11.70 20.80
CA ASN A 14 14.08 12.29 20.89
C ASN A 14 13.36 12.21 19.52
N MET A 15 12.03 12.38 19.52
CA MET A 15 11.18 12.26 18.32
C MET A 15 11.66 13.11 17.13
N GLU A 16 12.06 14.36 17.36
CA GLU A 16 12.45 15.26 16.26
C GLU A 16 13.78 14.82 15.63
N GLN A 17 14.73 14.34 16.45
CA GLN A 17 15.99 13.75 15.97
C GLN A 17 15.77 12.46 15.16
N TYR A 18 14.73 11.70 15.48
CA TYR A 18 14.31 10.56 14.69
C TYR A 18 13.76 11.01 13.33
N LEU A 19 12.91 12.04 13.32
CA LEU A 19 12.30 12.57 12.10
C LEU A 19 13.29 13.24 11.14
N TYR A 20 14.41 13.78 11.64
CA TYR A 20 15.50 14.25 10.76
C TYR A 20 16.07 13.16 9.86
N GLN A 21 15.85 11.87 10.20
CA GLN A 21 16.31 10.74 9.38
C GLN A 21 15.16 10.13 8.59
N VAL A 22 13.97 10.05 9.16
CA VAL A 22 12.79 9.48 8.48
C VAL A 22 12.35 10.35 7.31
N VAL A 23 12.14 11.65 7.54
CA VAL A 23 11.54 12.53 6.50
C VAL A 23 12.40 12.56 5.23
N PRO A 24 13.73 12.70 5.26
CA PRO A 24 14.54 12.64 4.03
C PRO A 24 14.60 11.24 3.40
N SER A 25 14.42 10.16 4.17
CA SER A 25 14.34 8.80 3.62
C SER A 25 13.00 8.51 2.93
N GLU A 26 11.92 9.21 3.31
CA GLU A 26 10.57 9.00 2.75
C GLU A 26 10.21 9.98 1.63
N MET A 27 10.66 11.24 1.71
CA MET A 27 10.26 12.30 0.79
C MET A 27 11.46 13.16 0.32
N PRO A 28 11.71 13.26 -1.00
CA PRO A 28 12.76 14.12 -1.54
C PRO A 28 12.53 15.61 -1.23
N ALA A 29 13.61 16.36 -1.01
CA ALA A 29 13.52 17.82 -0.75
C ALA A 29 12.86 18.61 -1.89
N SER A 30 12.92 18.09 -3.12
CA SER A 30 12.33 18.71 -4.31
C SER A 30 10.82 18.86 -4.26
N PHE A 31 10.13 18.19 -3.32
CA PHE A 31 8.68 18.30 -3.12
C PHE A 31 8.28 19.61 -2.42
N GLY A 32 9.24 20.34 -1.86
CA GLY A 32 9.03 21.64 -1.26
C GLY A 32 8.62 21.59 0.22
N LEU A 33 8.76 22.73 0.90
CA LEU A 33 8.67 22.82 2.35
C LEU A 33 7.33 22.34 2.91
N GLU A 34 6.22 22.74 2.31
CA GLU A 34 4.88 22.41 2.83
C GLU A 34 4.55 20.90 2.72
N ALA A 35 5.03 20.24 1.65
CA ALA A 35 4.92 18.78 1.53
C ALA A 35 5.75 18.07 2.60
N LEU A 36 6.98 18.55 2.84
CA LEU A 36 7.85 18.01 3.90
C LEU A 36 7.27 18.24 5.29
N LYS A 37 6.58 19.37 5.54
CA LYS A 37 5.86 19.62 6.79
C LYS A 37 4.73 18.63 6.99
N ALA A 38 3.91 18.40 5.96
CA ALA A 38 2.84 17.40 6.00
C ALA A 38 3.41 15.99 6.27
N GLN A 39 4.51 15.62 5.59
CA GLN A 39 5.21 14.35 5.83
C GLN A 39 5.75 14.25 7.25
N SER A 40 6.28 15.35 7.80
CA SER A 40 6.80 15.37 9.18
C SER A 40 5.70 15.10 10.20
N VAL A 41 4.52 15.71 10.05
CA VAL A 41 3.36 15.47 10.92
C VAL A 41 2.84 14.03 10.77
N ALA A 42 2.74 13.52 9.54
CA ALA A 42 2.33 12.14 9.28
C ALA A 42 3.30 11.12 9.86
N ALA A 43 4.60 11.28 9.61
CA ALA A 43 5.64 10.41 10.15
C ALA A 43 5.68 10.43 11.67
N ARG A 44 5.54 11.60 12.30
CA ARG A 44 5.45 11.73 13.77
C ARG A 44 4.25 10.97 14.33
N THR A 45 3.07 11.19 13.73
CA THR A 45 1.84 10.54 14.17
C THR A 45 1.93 9.02 14.00
N TYR A 46 2.47 8.56 12.86
CA TYR A 46 2.68 7.14 12.59
C TYR A 46 3.64 6.50 13.59
N ALA A 47 4.80 7.10 13.83
CA ALA A 47 5.78 6.61 14.79
C ALA A 47 5.23 6.57 16.23
N MET A 48 4.44 7.57 16.63
CA MET A 48 3.74 7.54 17.92
C MET A 48 2.69 6.43 17.98
N SER A 49 1.91 6.24 16.92
CA SER A 49 0.89 5.19 16.86
C SER A 49 1.51 3.78 16.94
N ASP A 50 2.61 3.52 16.22
CA ASP A 50 3.35 2.25 16.31
C ASP A 50 3.96 2.06 17.71
N TYR A 51 4.50 3.13 18.34
CA TYR A 51 5.00 3.10 19.72
C TYR A 51 3.90 2.76 20.74
N PHE A 52 2.74 3.42 20.68
CA PHE A 52 1.65 3.22 21.65
C PHE A 52 0.81 1.97 21.40
N SER A 53 0.76 1.46 20.16
CA SER A 53 0.05 0.23 19.83
C SER A 53 0.81 -1.05 20.25
N ASN A 54 2.03 -0.92 20.78
CA ASN A 54 2.87 -2.02 21.26
C ASN A 54 3.11 -3.09 20.17
N ARG A 55 3.01 -2.69 18.89
CA ARG A 55 2.96 -3.57 17.71
C ARG A 55 4.19 -4.47 17.56
N TYR A 56 5.32 -4.05 18.14
CA TYR A 56 6.60 -4.76 18.10
C TYR A 56 7.13 -5.14 19.49
N ALA A 57 6.31 -5.06 20.55
CA ALA A 57 6.73 -5.30 21.94
C ALA A 57 7.39 -6.66 22.17
N GLN A 58 7.01 -7.68 21.39
CA GLN A 58 7.60 -9.02 21.46
C GLN A 58 8.95 -9.15 20.73
N ARG A 59 9.38 -8.14 19.97
CA ARG A 59 10.61 -8.14 19.14
C ARG A 59 11.69 -7.17 19.62
N GLY A 60 11.45 -6.41 20.70
CA GLY A 60 12.47 -5.57 21.36
C GLY A 60 12.75 -4.22 20.71
N PHE A 61 11.96 -3.80 19.71
CA PHE A 61 12.01 -2.46 19.11
C PHE A 61 10.59 -1.89 19.01
N HIS A 62 10.46 -0.57 18.84
CA HIS A 62 9.16 0.13 18.82
C HIS A 62 8.75 0.62 17.42
N VAL A 63 9.70 0.66 16.47
CA VAL A 63 9.50 1.00 15.05
C VAL A 63 10.45 0.12 14.24
N ASP A 64 9.96 -0.59 13.23
CA ASP A 64 10.72 -1.48 12.33
C ASP A 64 11.41 -0.66 11.22
N ASP A 65 12.69 -0.91 10.93
CA ASP A 65 13.49 -0.22 9.91
C ASP A 65 13.32 -0.79 8.49
N SER A 66 12.41 -1.78 8.33
CA SER A 66 11.97 -2.29 7.04
C SER A 66 10.79 -1.51 6.46
N THR A 67 10.35 -1.88 5.25
CA THR A 67 9.11 -1.40 4.60
C THR A 67 7.83 -1.66 5.43
N LEU A 68 7.95 -2.29 6.60
CA LEU A 68 6.87 -2.55 7.54
C LEU A 68 6.63 -1.43 8.56
N SER A 69 7.54 -0.45 8.70
CA SER A 69 7.24 0.82 9.41
C SER A 69 7.70 2.07 8.64
N GLN A 70 8.99 2.41 8.65
CA GLN A 70 9.53 3.60 7.97
C GLN A 70 10.97 3.33 7.48
N VAL A 71 11.35 3.88 6.32
CA VAL A 71 12.71 3.68 5.78
C VAL A 71 13.71 4.46 6.63
N TYR A 72 14.72 3.76 7.17
CA TYR A 72 15.82 4.34 7.92
C TYR A 72 17.13 4.07 7.16
N ASN A 73 17.55 4.98 6.27
CA ASN A 73 18.89 4.89 5.66
C ASN A 73 19.40 6.18 4.97
N ASN A 74 20.59 6.61 5.41
CA ASN A 74 21.67 7.38 4.76
C ASN A 74 21.32 8.41 3.66
N SER A 75 20.27 9.21 3.84
CA SER A 75 20.09 10.44 3.07
C SER A 75 20.75 11.60 3.81
N ALA A 76 21.57 12.40 3.13
CA ALA A 76 22.19 13.57 3.74
C ALA A 76 21.10 14.53 4.25
N GLU A 77 21.24 14.99 5.49
CA GLU A 77 20.35 16.00 6.05
C GLU A 77 20.36 17.23 5.14
N SER A 78 19.21 17.59 4.59
CA SER A 78 19.01 18.87 3.90
C SER A 78 18.38 19.85 4.87
N THR A 79 18.81 21.10 4.80
CA THR A 79 18.30 22.20 5.64
C THR A 79 16.79 22.33 5.54
N LEU A 80 16.20 21.99 4.38
CA LEU A 80 14.76 22.04 4.15
C LEU A 80 13.99 20.97 4.95
N HIS A 81 14.56 19.76 5.06
CA HIS A 81 13.98 18.69 5.89
C HIS A 81 14.02 19.07 7.37
N THR A 82 15.17 19.53 7.85
CA THR A 82 15.34 19.98 9.22
C THR A 82 14.42 21.15 9.54
N GLN A 83 14.24 22.09 8.60
CA GLN A 83 13.28 23.18 8.74
C GLN A 83 11.84 22.66 8.85
N ALA A 84 11.41 21.74 7.98
CA ALA A 84 10.07 21.17 8.00
C ALA A 84 9.75 20.45 9.31
N VAL A 85 10.69 19.65 9.82
CA VAL A 85 10.56 18.94 11.09
C VAL A 85 10.44 19.93 12.25
N ASN A 86 11.31 20.94 12.30
CA ASN A 86 11.30 21.95 13.37
C ASN A 86 10.04 22.83 13.36
N GLU A 87 9.60 23.30 12.19
CA GLU A 87 8.40 24.13 12.08
C GLU A 87 7.10 23.37 12.41
N THR A 88 7.16 22.04 12.44
CA THR A 88 6.05 21.16 12.82
C THR A 88 6.30 20.40 14.12
N ALA A 89 7.29 20.83 14.91
CA ALA A 89 7.68 20.12 16.12
C ALA A 89 6.48 19.90 17.07
N GLY A 90 6.27 18.65 17.48
CA GLY A 90 5.14 18.26 18.33
C GLY A 90 3.76 18.28 17.67
N MET A 91 3.63 18.67 16.40
CA MET A 91 2.36 18.59 15.68
C MET A 91 2.06 17.14 15.28
N ILE A 92 0.86 16.69 15.62
CA ILE A 92 0.34 15.33 15.40
C ILE A 92 -1.11 15.39 14.89
N MET A 93 -1.57 14.31 14.27
CA MET A 93 -2.95 14.16 13.85
C MET A 93 -3.72 13.28 14.85
N GLU A 94 -4.82 13.84 15.37
CA GLU A 94 -5.70 13.17 16.32
C GLU A 94 -7.16 13.31 15.92
N GLN A 95 -7.96 12.30 16.26
CA GLN A 95 -9.41 12.34 16.18
C GLN A 95 -9.98 11.81 17.50
N ASN A 96 -10.85 12.61 18.15
CA ASN A 96 -11.49 12.25 19.42
C ASN A 96 -10.48 11.84 20.52
N GLY A 97 -9.34 12.52 20.60
CA GLY A 97 -8.29 12.25 21.59
C GLY A 97 -7.50 10.97 21.36
N THR A 98 -7.61 10.36 20.16
CA THR A 98 -6.81 9.21 19.75
C THR A 98 -6.00 9.57 18.49
N LEU A 99 -4.75 9.13 18.42
CA LEU A 99 -3.92 9.29 17.22
C LEU A 99 -4.60 8.64 16.01
N VAL A 100 -4.56 9.33 14.87
CA VAL A 100 -5.08 8.76 13.62
C VAL A 100 -4.10 7.72 13.04
N ASP A 101 -4.63 6.80 12.23
CA ASP A 101 -3.82 5.93 11.37
C ASP A 101 -3.24 6.77 10.22
N ALA A 102 -2.02 7.27 10.41
CA ALA A 102 -1.34 8.21 9.53
C ALA A 102 -0.47 7.53 8.45
N ARG A 103 -0.93 6.40 7.91
CA ARG A 103 -0.23 5.72 6.81
C ARG A 103 -0.15 6.59 5.56
N TYR A 104 0.99 6.49 4.89
CA TYR A 104 1.27 7.15 3.62
C TYR A 104 1.97 6.16 2.67
N TYR A 105 2.05 6.52 1.40
CA TYR A 105 2.72 5.73 0.36
C TYR A 105 3.28 6.65 -0.73
N SER A 106 4.21 6.13 -1.54
CA SER A 106 5.04 6.95 -2.43
C SER A 106 4.28 7.62 -3.58
N THR A 107 3.44 6.88 -4.31
CA THR A 107 2.78 7.40 -5.53
C THR A 107 1.51 6.61 -5.78
N SER A 108 0.40 7.30 -6.10
CA SER A 108 -0.85 6.65 -6.54
C SER A 108 -0.88 6.45 -8.04
N GLY A 109 -1.77 5.56 -8.52
CA GLY A 109 -2.11 5.47 -9.94
C GLY A 109 -3.09 6.55 -10.43
N GLY A 110 -3.35 7.59 -9.63
CA GLY A 110 -4.40 8.58 -9.83
C GLY A 110 -5.63 8.41 -8.93
N TYR A 111 -5.68 7.35 -8.13
CA TYR A 111 -6.67 7.11 -7.09
C TYR A 111 -6.00 6.54 -5.83
N GLY A 112 -6.43 7.01 -4.67
CA GLY A 112 -6.16 6.37 -3.38
C GLY A 112 -7.17 5.28 -3.06
N ALA A 113 -6.74 4.27 -2.30
CA ALA A 113 -7.58 3.17 -1.84
C ALA A 113 -8.08 3.41 -0.41
N ALA A 114 -9.25 2.88 -0.07
CA ALA A 114 -9.73 2.91 1.30
C ALA A 114 -8.99 1.86 2.15
N LYS A 115 -8.65 2.18 3.41
CA LYS A 115 -7.87 1.27 4.29
C LYS A 115 -8.47 -0.13 4.34
N HIS A 116 -9.78 -0.19 4.58
CA HIS A 116 -10.50 -1.45 4.74
C HIS A 116 -10.53 -2.34 3.50
N GLU A 117 -10.17 -1.80 2.32
CA GLU A 117 -10.09 -2.55 1.06
C GLU A 117 -8.65 -2.97 0.74
N VAL A 118 -7.68 -2.61 1.59
CA VAL A 118 -6.25 -2.98 1.46
C VAL A 118 -5.84 -3.89 2.62
N TRP A 119 -6.21 -3.52 3.84
CA TRP A 119 -5.89 -4.27 5.06
C TRP A 119 -7.14 -4.93 5.63
N SER A 120 -7.00 -6.18 6.06
CA SER A 120 -8.01 -6.92 6.81
C SER A 120 -8.01 -6.54 8.29
N ASP A 121 -9.15 -6.67 8.94
CA ASP A 121 -9.23 -6.59 10.40
C ASP A 121 -8.80 -7.92 11.04
N ALA A 122 -8.72 -7.93 12.38
CA ALA A 122 -8.42 -9.13 13.15
C ALA A 122 -9.41 -10.27 12.81
N GLY A 123 -8.91 -11.51 12.81
CA GLY A 123 -9.72 -12.68 12.44
C GLY A 123 -9.94 -12.84 10.92
N ASN A 124 -9.09 -12.23 10.09
CA ASN A 124 -9.14 -12.34 8.62
C ASN A 124 -10.44 -11.79 8.00
N ILE A 125 -11.02 -10.75 8.60
CA ILE A 125 -12.20 -10.08 8.07
C ILE A 125 -11.76 -9.12 6.96
N PHE A 126 -12.19 -9.38 5.73
CA PHE A 126 -11.88 -8.57 4.56
C PHE A 126 -13.12 -8.41 3.64
N PRO A 127 -13.47 -7.19 3.20
CA PRO A 127 -12.88 -5.91 3.62
C PRO A 127 -13.03 -5.68 5.13
N GLY A 128 -12.10 -4.93 5.71
CA GLY A 128 -12.15 -4.57 7.13
C GLY A 128 -13.20 -3.51 7.42
N SER A 129 -13.05 -2.84 8.57
CA SER A 129 -13.93 -1.77 9.01
C SER A 129 -13.55 -0.44 8.37
N PRO A 130 -14.50 0.27 7.73
CA PRO A 130 -14.24 1.59 7.14
C PRO A 130 -13.74 2.59 8.18
N ILE A 131 -12.82 3.46 7.75
CA ILE A 131 -12.35 4.61 8.54
C ILE A 131 -12.57 5.86 7.70
N ALA A 132 -13.33 6.82 8.23
CA ALA A 132 -13.83 7.97 7.47
C ALA A 132 -12.72 8.81 6.82
N TYR A 133 -11.57 8.96 7.49
CA TYR A 133 -10.44 9.73 6.98
C TYR A 133 -9.47 8.93 6.08
N LEU A 134 -9.60 7.59 6.03
CA LEU A 134 -8.86 6.71 5.11
C LEU A 134 -9.80 6.11 4.06
N SER A 135 -10.48 7.01 3.34
CA SER A 135 -11.40 6.67 2.25
C SER A 135 -10.70 6.73 0.90
N ALA A 136 -11.21 5.97 -0.07
CA ALA A 136 -10.78 6.11 -1.46
C ALA A 136 -11.14 7.51 -2.00
N ARG A 137 -10.24 8.11 -2.78
CA ARG A 137 -10.42 9.41 -3.45
C ARG A 137 -9.63 9.46 -4.74
N SER A 138 -10.12 10.20 -5.72
CA SER A 138 -9.34 10.51 -6.92
C SER A 138 -8.29 11.58 -6.62
N PHE A 139 -7.12 11.39 -7.21
CA PHE A 139 -6.00 12.34 -7.23
C PHE A 139 -5.69 12.80 -8.65
N THR A 140 -6.61 12.52 -9.59
CA THR A 140 -6.50 12.87 -11.01
C THR A 140 -7.30 14.14 -11.28
N TYR A 141 -6.70 15.08 -12.00
CA TYR A 141 -7.37 16.29 -12.42
C TYR A 141 -8.31 16.01 -13.59
N ASP A 142 -9.39 16.77 -13.69
CA ASP A 142 -10.27 16.72 -14.86
C ASP A 142 -9.51 17.23 -16.10
N PRO A 143 -9.44 16.45 -17.19
CA PRO A 143 -8.72 16.86 -18.40
C PRO A 143 -9.34 18.09 -19.08
N ALA A 144 -10.62 18.39 -18.84
CA ALA A 144 -11.27 19.59 -19.34
C ALA A 144 -11.08 20.81 -18.42
N ASP A 145 -10.78 20.59 -17.14
CA ASP A 145 -10.62 21.65 -16.13
C ASP A 145 -9.73 21.17 -14.98
N SER A 146 -8.43 21.50 -15.03
CA SER A 146 -7.46 21.02 -14.04
C SER A 146 -7.66 21.56 -12.62
N SER A 147 -8.61 22.50 -12.42
CA SER A 147 -9.03 22.92 -11.08
C SER A 147 -9.99 21.93 -10.40
N LYS A 148 -10.51 20.96 -11.15
CA LYS A 148 -11.45 19.94 -10.67
C LYS A 148 -10.78 18.57 -10.60
N ILE A 149 -11.33 17.72 -9.74
CA ILE A 149 -10.93 16.32 -9.62
C ILE A 149 -11.81 15.46 -10.53
N TYR A 150 -11.18 14.68 -11.39
CA TYR A 150 -11.83 13.69 -12.24
C TYR A 150 -12.33 12.52 -11.41
N ASN A 151 -13.63 12.25 -11.45
CA ASN A 151 -14.25 11.12 -10.76
C ASN A 151 -14.90 10.18 -11.77
N MET A 152 -14.80 8.88 -11.51
CA MET A 152 -15.44 7.85 -12.31
C MET A 152 -15.84 6.65 -11.43
N ASN A 153 -16.66 5.75 -11.97
CA ASN A 153 -16.93 4.48 -11.33
C ASN A 153 -15.71 3.56 -11.43
N THR A 154 -14.91 3.50 -10.37
CA THR A 154 -13.69 2.68 -10.30
C THR A 154 -13.96 1.17 -10.22
N GLN A 155 -15.21 0.76 -10.02
CA GLN A 155 -15.61 -0.65 -9.97
C GLN A 155 -16.09 -1.18 -11.34
N ASP A 156 -16.21 -0.31 -12.34
CA ASP A 156 -16.42 -0.70 -13.74
C ASP A 156 -15.06 -1.04 -14.37
N GLU A 157 -14.86 -2.31 -14.73
CA GLU A 157 -13.60 -2.80 -15.33
C GLU A 157 -13.26 -2.10 -16.64
N ALA A 158 -14.25 -1.80 -17.49
CA ALA A 158 -13.99 -1.16 -18.78
C ALA A 158 -13.59 0.30 -18.58
N ALA A 159 -14.29 1.03 -17.71
CA ALA A 159 -13.97 2.41 -17.38
C ALA A 159 -12.59 2.52 -16.72
N LEU A 160 -12.29 1.66 -15.73
CA LEU A 160 -11.00 1.70 -15.05
C LEU A 160 -9.83 1.26 -15.95
N ASN A 161 -10.04 0.28 -16.82
CA ASN A 161 -9.04 -0.10 -17.81
C ASN A 161 -8.76 1.04 -18.80
N ALA A 162 -9.80 1.75 -19.26
CA ALA A 162 -9.63 2.93 -20.10
C ALA A 162 -8.84 4.03 -19.37
N PHE A 163 -9.20 4.29 -18.11
CA PHE A 163 -8.52 5.26 -17.26
C PHE A 163 -7.03 4.98 -17.10
N TYR A 164 -6.62 3.74 -16.76
CA TYR A 164 -5.19 3.41 -16.61
C TYR A 164 -4.42 3.37 -17.93
N LYS A 165 -5.12 3.14 -19.05
CA LYS A 165 -4.50 3.16 -20.39
C LYS A 165 -4.32 4.56 -20.94
N ASP A 166 -5.09 5.54 -20.47
CA ASP A 166 -4.93 6.94 -20.87
C ASP A 166 -3.73 7.57 -20.15
N LEU A 167 -2.55 7.51 -20.76
CA LEU A 167 -1.34 8.09 -20.18
C LEU A 167 -1.29 9.62 -20.25
N THR A 168 -2.32 10.28 -20.78
CA THR A 168 -2.39 11.75 -20.87
C THR A 168 -3.02 12.41 -19.64
N LEU A 169 -3.73 11.62 -18.82
CA LEU A 169 -4.34 12.11 -17.58
C LEU A 169 -3.27 12.53 -16.58
N ASN A 170 -3.45 13.72 -16.00
CA ASN A 170 -2.56 14.28 -14.99
C ASN A 170 -3.25 14.40 -13.63
N GLY A 171 -2.48 14.51 -12.55
CA GLY A 171 -2.92 14.53 -11.17
C GLY A 171 -1.79 14.95 -10.23
N TYR A 172 -2.01 14.82 -8.92
CA TYR A 172 -1.02 15.18 -7.90
C TYR A 172 0.30 14.42 -8.08
N ASP A 173 0.23 13.17 -8.51
CA ASP A 173 1.37 12.26 -8.60
C ASP A 173 2.08 12.25 -9.97
N SER A 174 1.63 13.04 -10.95
CA SER A 174 2.06 12.92 -12.35
C SER A 174 3.54 13.20 -12.61
N ALA A 175 4.22 13.88 -11.70
CA ALA A 175 5.67 14.09 -11.79
C ALA A 175 6.49 12.83 -11.42
N SER A 176 5.86 11.83 -10.81
CA SER A 176 6.53 10.59 -10.41
C SER A 176 6.67 9.63 -11.60
N TYR A 177 7.87 9.07 -11.78
CA TYR A 177 8.11 7.98 -12.73
C TYR A 177 7.25 6.73 -12.45
N TYR A 178 6.69 6.62 -11.24
CA TYR A 178 5.85 5.50 -10.81
C TYR A 178 4.34 5.79 -10.93
N PHE A 179 3.92 6.97 -11.40
CA PHE A 179 2.51 7.35 -11.49
C PHE A 179 1.71 6.39 -12.35
N ARG A 180 2.20 6.12 -13.56
CA ARG A 180 1.60 5.17 -14.51
C ARG A 180 2.69 4.44 -15.25
N TRP A 181 2.66 3.12 -15.16
CA TRP A 181 3.63 2.25 -15.81
C TRP A 181 2.92 1.02 -16.36
N LYS A 182 3.58 0.36 -17.31
CA LYS A 182 3.10 -0.89 -17.90
C LYS A 182 4.24 -1.89 -17.95
N VAL A 183 3.89 -3.16 -17.77
CA VAL A 183 4.77 -4.30 -18.02
C VAL A 183 4.02 -5.28 -18.91
N GLY A 184 4.73 -5.92 -19.83
CA GLY A 184 4.19 -6.96 -20.69
C GLY A 184 4.70 -8.33 -20.25
N PHE A 185 3.85 -9.33 -20.35
CA PHE A 185 4.21 -10.73 -20.21
C PHE A 185 3.71 -11.51 -21.43
N SER A 186 4.49 -12.46 -21.90
CA SER A 186 3.93 -13.57 -22.66
C SER A 186 3.04 -14.42 -21.74
N LYS A 187 2.13 -15.20 -22.35
CA LYS A 187 1.28 -16.12 -21.58
C LYS A 187 2.12 -17.07 -20.71
N LEU A 188 3.24 -17.57 -21.24
CA LEU A 188 4.11 -18.52 -20.55
C LEU A 188 4.87 -17.87 -19.39
N GLU A 189 5.34 -16.64 -19.55
CA GLU A 189 6.00 -15.89 -18.47
C GLU A 189 5.05 -15.64 -17.29
N LEU A 190 3.80 -15.24 -17.59
CA LEU A 190 2.78 -15.04 -16.57
C LEU A 190 2.40 -16.37 -15.87
N GLU A 191 2.25 -17.44 -16.63
CA GLU A 191 2.02 -18.80 -16.11
C GLU A 191 3.13 -19.23 -15.15
N ASN A 192 4.39 -19.12 -15.57
CA ASN A 192 5.56 -19.45 -14.75
C ASN A 192 5.63 -18.59 -13.49
N THR A 193 5.36 -17.29 -13.62
CA THR A 193 5.33 -16.35 -12.50
C THR A 193 4.28 -16.74 -11.45
N ILE A 194 3.06 -17.08 -11.88
CA ILE A 194 1.98 -17.50 -10.97
C ILE A 194 2.34 -18.85 -10.33
N ASN A 195 2.78 -19.84 -11.11
CA ASN A 195 3.17 -21.16 -10.62
C ASN A 195 4.25 -21.07 -9.54
N GLN A 196 5.24 -20.19 -9.72
CA GLN A 196 6.32 -20.02 -8.76
C GLN A 196 5.88 -19.33 -7.46
N ASN A 197 4.99 -18.34 -7.54
CA ASN A 197 4.66 -17.51 -6.37
C ASN A 197 3.45 -18.03 -5.57
N LEU A 198 2.48 -18.70 -6.20
CA LEU A 198 1.17 -18.99 -5.60
C LEU A 198 1.26 -19.86 -4.34
N ALA A 199 2.08 -20.91 -4.36
CA ALA A 199 2.23 -21.81 -3.21
C ALA A 199 2.86 -21.10 -2.00
N GLY A 200 3.92 -20.30 -2.24
CA GLY A 200 4.53 -19.48 -1.20
C GLY A 200 3.56 -18.42 -0.65
N ARG A 201 2.71 -17.87 -1.52
CA ARG A 201 1.70 -16.90 -1.10
C ARG A 201 0.60 -17.54 -0.24
N TYR A 202 0.15 -18.75 -0.61
CA TYR A 202 -0.79 -19.54 0.20
C TYR A 202 -0.21 -19.86 1.58
N ALA A 203 1.04 -20.31 1.66
CA ALA A 203 1.68 -20.63 2.94
C ALA A 203 1.73 -19.41 3.89
N ALA A 204 1.93 -18.22 3.34
CA ALA A 204 2.07 -17.00 4.13
C ALA A 204 0.75 -16.25 4.38
N ASP A 205 -0.34 -16.53 3.66
CA ASP A 205 -1.65 -15.92 3.89
C ASP A 205 -2.84 -16.82 3.45
N PRO A 206 -3.00 -18.02 4.07
CA PRO A 206 -3.89 -19.06 3.55
C PRO A 206 -5.38 -18.68 3.57
N ALA A 207 -5.79 -17.76 4.45
CA ALA A 207 -7.16 -17.26 4.52
C ALA A 207 -7.60 -16.50 3.27
N PHE A 208 -6.64 -15.99 2.48
CA PHE A 208 -6.89 -15.12 1.34
C PHE A 208 -6.39 -15.70 0.01
N ILE A 209 -5.91 -16.95 0.01
CA ILE A 209 -5.57 -17.71 -1.19
C ILE A 209 -6.43 -18.96 -1.23
N LEU A 210 -7.46 -18.94 -2.06
CA LEU A 210 -8.53 -19.93 -2.03
C LEU A 210 -8.59 -20.73 -3.33
N THR A 211 -8.92 -22.00 -3.24
CA THR A 211 -9.16 -22.88 -4.39
C THR A 211 -10.64 -23.18 -4.50
N LYS A 212 -11.17 -23.14 -5.73
CA LYS A 212 -12.55 -23.55 -6.02
C LYS A 212 -12.69 -25.06 -5.87
N ASP A 213 -13.60 -25.51 -5.02
CA ASP A 213 -13.91 -26.92 -4.82
C ASP A 213 -14.94 -27.42 -5.86
N ALA A 214 -15.28 -28.71 -5.77
CA ALA A 214 -16.25 -29.35 -6.68
C ALA A 214 -17.68 -28.82 -6.53
N ALA A 215 -18.02 -28.23 -5.37
CA ALA A 215 -19.30 -27.57 -5.15
C ALA A 215 -19.31 -26.11 -5.65
N GLY A 216 -18.18 -25.62 -6.15
CA GLY A 216 -18.01 -24.28 -6.67
C GLY A 216 -17.64 -23.23 -5.62
N ASN A 217 -17.40 -23.64 -4.37
CA ASN A 217 -17.03 -22.76 -3.27
C ASN A 217 -15.53 -22.50 -3.25
N PHE A 218 -15.12 -21.30 -2.86
CA PHE A 218 -13.71 -20.97 -2.65
C PHE A 218 -13.32 -21.31 -1.22
N VAL A 219 -12.41 -22.29 -1.06
CA VAL A 219 -11.99 -22.83 0.23
C VAL A 219 -10.47 -22.82 0.37
N GLN A 220 -9.98 -22.89 1.60
CA GLN A 220 -8.55 -23.03 1.86
C GLN A 220 -8.12 -24.46 1.51
N LYS A 221 -7.26 -24.60 0.51
CA LYS A 221 -6.74 -25.87 0.06
C LYS A 221 -5.29 -25.70 -0.37
N ALA A 222 -4.46 -26.69 -0.06
CA ALA A 222 -3.07 -26.68 -0.47
C ALA A 222 -2.94 -26.55 -1.99
N ILE A 223 -2.01 -25.70 -2.41
CA ILE A 223 -1.69 -25.50 -3.82
C ILE A 223 -0.91 -26.72 -4.33
N PRO A 224 -1.28 -27.31 -5.48
CA PRO A 224 -0.52 -28.40 -6.08
C PRO A 224 0.95 -28.00 -6.32
N ALA A 225 1.86 -28.98 -6.29
CA ALA A 225 3.28 -28.71 -6.56
C ALA A 225 3.52 -28.13 -7.98
N SER A 226 2.65 -28.45 -8.93
CA SER A 226 2.63 -27.87 -10.28
C SER A 226 1.95 -26.50 -10.37
N GLY A 227 1.55 -25.90 -9.24
CA GLY A 227 0.85 -24.62 -9.20
C GLY A 227 -0.52 -24.70 -9.88
N ILE A 228 -0.79 -23.71 -10.74
CA ILE A 228 -1.98 -23.63 -11.60
C ILE A 228 -1.89 -24.57 -12.82
N GLY A 229 -0.72 -25.18 -13.07
CA GLY A 229 -0.45 -25.88 -14.33
C GLY A 229 -0.42 -24.89 -15.49
N GLN A 230 -1.24 -25.12 -16.52
CA GLN A 230 -1.35 -24.19 -17.65
C GLN A 230 -2.41 -23.13 -17.39
N LEU A 231 -2.08 -21.86 -17.64
CA LEU A 231 -3.00 -20.73 -17.54
C LEU A 231 -4.08 -20.83 -18.63
N LYS A 232 -5.34 -20.86 -18.21
CA LYS A 232 -6.52 -20.86 -19.10
C LYS A 232 -7.16 -19.48 -19.17
N ASN A 233 -7.32 -18.82 -18.02
CA ASN A 233 -8.00 -17.54 -17.91
C ASN A 233 -7.50 -16.76 -16.69
N LEU A 234 -7.66 -15.45 -16.74
CA LEU A 234 -7.30 -14.52 -15.68
C LEU A 234 -8.23 -13.31 -15.73
N TYR A 235 -8.91 -13.01 -14.63
CA TYR A 235 -9.77 -11.84 -14.56
C TYR A 235 -9.90 -11.27 -13.15
N VAL A 236 -10.13 -9.97 -13.08
CA VAL A 236 -10.44 -9.28 -11.82
C VAL A 236 -11.89 -9.57 -11.47
N ALA A 237 -12.12 -10.19 -10.32
CA ALA A 237 -13.46 -10.54 -9.86
C ALA A 237 -14.09 -9.45 -9.00
N LYS A 238 -13.27 -8.60 -8.36
CA LYS A 238 -13.74 -7.50 -7.51
C LYS A 238 -12.71 -6.39 -7.39
N ARG A 239 -13.19 -5.14 -7.43
CA ARG A 239 -12.42 -3.92 -7.12
C ARG A 239 -13.02 -3.16 -5.95
N GLY A 240 -12.14 -2.47 -5.23
CA GLY A 240 -12.50 -1.50 -4.21
C GLY A 240 -12.90 -0.15 -4.79
N GLN A 241 -13.34 0.75 -3.92
CA GLN A 241 -13.74 2.13 -4.25
C GLN A 241 -12.60 2.95 -4.87
N GLY A 242 -11.34 2.58 -4.61
CA GLY A 242 -10.17 3.20 -5.25
C GLY A 242 -9.75 2.55 -6.57
N GLY A 243 -10.46 1.51 -7.04
CA GLY A 243 -10.09 0.73 -8.22
C GLY A 243 -8.98 -0.31 -7.98
N ASN A 244 -8.46 -0.40 -6.75
CA ASN A 244 -7.53 -1.45 -6.36
C ASN A 244 -8.21 -2.82 -6.50
N MET A 245 -7.48 -3.80 -7.06
CA MET A 245 -7.97 -5.17 -7.16
C MET A 245 -8.09 -5.77 -5.76
N MET A 246 -9.30 -6.21 -5.39
CA MET A 246 -9.56 -6.89 -4.12
C MET A 246 -9.59 -8.40 -4.31
N GLU A 247 -10.06 -8.88 -5.46
CA GLU A 247 -10.12 -10.29 -5.81
C GLU A 247 -9.67 -10.51 -7.27
N LEU A 248 -8.68 -11.37 -7.47
CA LEU A 248 -8.23 -11.85 -8.76
C LEU A 248 -8.54 -13.34 -8.87
N VAL A 249 -9.12 -13.78 -9.98
CA VAL A 249 -9.36 -15.20 -10.25
C VAL A 249 -8.43 -15.67 -11.36
N VAL A 250 -7.71 -16.75 -11.07
CA VAL A 250 -6.82 -17.45 -11.99
C VAL A 250 -7.40 -18.83 -12.28
N GLU A 251 -7.64 -19.15 -13.55
CA GLU A 251 -8.10 -20.47 -13.96
C GLU A 251 -6.94 -21.19 -14.65
N GLY A 252 -6.57 -22.34 -14.07
CA GLY A 252 -5.50 -23.20 -14.56
C GLY A 252 -6.00 -24.58 -14.98
N THR A 253 -5.09 -25.45 -15.41
CA THR A 253 -5.42 -26.87 -15.63
C THR A 253 -5.58 -27.65 -14.33
N THR A 254 -4.97 -27.19 -13.24
CA THR A 254 -5.05 -27.88 -11.94
C THR A 254 -6.19 -27.39 -11.04
N GLY A 255 -6.83 -26.27 -11.39
CA GLY A 255 -7.95 -25.71 -10.63
C GLY A 255 -8.21 -24.24 -10.93
N THR A 256 -9.16 -23.67 -10.19
CA THR A 256 -9.45 -22.22 -10.17
C THR A 256 -9.09 -21.65 -8.82
N TYR A 257 -8.36 -20.55 -8.81
CA TYR A 257 -7.79 -19.95 -7.60
C TYR A 257 -8.27 -18.51 -7.47
N LYS A 258 -8.79 -18.14 -6.30
CA LYS A 258 -9.11 -16.76 -5.93
C LYS A 258 -8.03 -16.23 -5.01
N ILE A 259 -7.41 -15.14 -5.43
CA ILE A 259 -6.37 -14.43 -4.71
C ILE A 259 -7.01 -13.14 -4.19
N VAL A 260 -7.08 -12.99 -2.88
CA VAL A 260 -7.74 -11.87 -2.19
C VAL A 260 -6.70 -10.96 -1.57
N LYS A 261 -6.99 -9.64 -1.55
CA LYS A 261 -6.12 -8.52 -1.16
C LYS A 261 -5.09 -8.14 -2.21
N GLU A 262 -4.90 -6.84 -2.34
CA GLU A 262 -4.04 -6.24 -3.36
C GLU A 262 -2.58 -6.74 -3.25
N TYR A 263 -2.03 -6.90 -2.04
CA TYR A 263 -0.64 -7.34 -1.85
C TYR A 263 -0.45 -8.78 -2.31
N ASN A 264 -1.40 -9.66 -1.99
CA ASN A 264 -1.36 -11.05 -2.43
C ASN A 264 -1.44 -11.15 -3.96
N ILE A 265 -2.28 -10.32 -4.57
CA ILE A 265 -2.39 -10.21 -6.03
C ILE A 265 -1.06 -9.75 -6.62
N ARG A 266 -0.54 -8.59 -6.19
CA ARG A 266 0.74 -8.03 -6.66
C ARG A 266 1.87 -9.03 -6.51
N PHE A 267 1.97 -9.69 -5.35
CA PHE A 267 3.01 -10.70 -5.10
C PHE A 267 2.92 -11.88 -6.06
N THR A 268 1.71 -12.35 -6.34
CA THR A 268 1.50 -13.53 -7.19
C THR A 268 1.86 -13.27 -8.65
N ILE A 269 1.58 -12.06 -9.16
CA ILE A 269 1.82 -11.68 -10.56
C ILE A 269 3.04 -10.77 -10.77
N ARG A 270 3.90 -10.60 -9.76
CA ARG A 270 5.04 -9.68 -9.84
C ARG A 270 6.03 -10.09 -10.93
N PRO A 271 6.52 -9.15 -11.76
CA PRO A 271 7.59 -9.44 -12.70
C PRO A 271 8.85 -9.90 -11.99
N SER A 272 9.60 -10.82 -12.59
CA SER A 272 10.87 -11.31 -12.07
C SER A 272 11.80 -11.74 -13.20
N LYS A 273 12.98 -11.13 -13.29
CA LYS A 273 14.02 -11.50 -14.27
C LYS A 273 14.42 -12.99 -14.26
N THR A 274 14.07 -13.72 -13.21
CA THR A 274 14.36 -15.16 -13.07
C THR A 274 13.33 -16.04 -13.77
N TYR A 275 12.10 -15.56 -13.96
CA TYR A 275 10.96 -16.34 -14.47
C TYR A 275 10.23 -15.67 -15.65
N THR A 276 10.70 -14.48 -16.02
CA THR A 276 10.23 -13.62 -17.10
C THR A 276 11.43 -13.22 -17.93
#